data_AF-A0A1M6PEL2-F1
#
_entry.id   AF-A0A1M6PEL2-F1
#
_cell.length_a   1.000
_cell.length_b   1.000
_cell.length_c   1.000
_cell.angle_alpha   90.00
_cell.angle_beta   90.00
_cell.angle_gamma   90.00
#
_symmetry.space_group_name_H-M   'P 1'
#
loop_
_entity.id
_entity.type
_entity.pdbx_description
1 polymer ?
#
loop_
_entity_poly.entity_id
_entity_poly.type
_entity_poly.pdbx_seq_one_letter_code
_entity_poly.pdbx_strand_id
1 'polypeptide(L)'
;MINELKKVMLAGVGAAANTYEKANKLVDDMVEKGKITVEEGKELSEELKRNFTNKTTATTKVVSEKFNEIKPLTREDVKELLSEYEVVKKDEFDTLKQMVLELKERIDALENK
;
A
#
# COMPACT_ATOMS: atom_id res chain seq x y z
N MET A 1 3.77 7.06 6.88
CA MET A 1 4.38 5.72 6.74
C MET A 1 3.44 4.58 7.13
N ILE A 2 2.94 4.49 8.37
CA ILE A 2 2.00 3.41 8.78
C ILE A 2 0.72 3.38 7.93
N ASN A 3 0.19 4.55 7.53
CA ASN A 3 -0.98 4.62 6.65
C ASN A 3 -0.71 4.08 5.24
N GLU A 4 0.50 4.23 4.72
CA GLU A 4 0.87 3.70 3.40
C GLU A 4 1.09 2.18 3.46
N LEU A 5 1.71 1.67 4.52
CA LEU A 5 1.81 0.22 4.75
C LEU A 5 0.43 -0.44 4.91
N LYS A 6 -0.49 0.21 5.65
CA LYS A 6 -1.89 -0.24 5.75
C LYS A 6 -2.58 -0.25 4.39
N LYS A 7 -2.38 0.77 3.55
CA LYS A 7 -2.93 0.79 2.19
C LYS A 7 -2.36 -0.32 1.32
N VAL A 8 -1.06 -0.58 1.37
CA VAL A 8 -0.42 -1.68 0.61
C VAL A 8 -0.95 -3.04 1.08
N MET A 9 -1.12 -3.24 2.40
CA MET A 9 -1.70 -4.47 2.95
C MET A 9 -3.17 -4.64 2.55
N LEU A 10 -3.98 -3.57 2.64
CA LEU A 10 -5.38 -3.57 2.19
C LEU A 10 -5.50 -3.84 0.68
N ALA A 11 -4.62 -3.22 -0.12
CA ALA A 11 -4.55 -3.47 -1.56
C ALA A 11 -4.13 -4.91 -1.86
N GLY A 12 -3.21 -5.49 -1.08
CA GLY A 12 -2.80 -6.90 -1.20
C GLY A 12 -3.97 -7.86 -0.92
N VAL A 13 -4.74 -7.63 0.14
CA VAL A 13 -5.94 -8.42 0.45
C VAL A 13 -7.01 -8.24 -0.63
N GLY A 14 -7.25 -7.00 -1.08
CA GLY A 14 -8.20 -6.71 -2.14
C GLY A 14 -7.83 -7.35 -3.49
N ALA A 15 -6.55 -7.32 -3.86
CA ALA A 15 -6.05 -7.95 -5.07
C ALA A 15 -6.18 -9.49 -5.03
N ALA A 16 -5.89 -10.11 -3.88
CA ALA A 16 -6.08 -11.54 -3.69
C ALA A 16 -7.57 -11.92 -3.78
N ALA A 17 -8.46 -11.17 -3.13
CA ALA A 17 -9.91 -11.39 -3.20
C ALA A 17 -10.44 -11.29 -4.65
N ASN A 18 -10.05 -10.25 -5.39
CA ASN A 18 -10.43 -10.08 -6.79
C ASN A 18 -9.91 -11.21 -7.70
N THR A 19 -8.71 -11.73 -7.42
CA THR A 19 -8.13 -12.86 -8.16
C THR A 19 -8.92 -14.14 -7.90
N TYR A 20 -9.28 -14.41 -6.65
CA TYR A 20 -10.13 -15.55 -6.27
C TYR A 20 -11.51 -15.48 -6.93
N GLU A 21 -12.15 -14.30 -6.91
CA GLU A 21 -13.45 -14.11 -7.57
C GLU A 21 -13.37 -14.34 -9.08
N LYS A 22 -12.32 -13.82 -9.74
CA LYS A 22 -12.08 -14.05 -11.17
C LYS A 22 -11.82 -15.52 -11.49
N ALA A 23 -11.09 -16.23 -10.63
CA ALA A 23 -10.80 -17.65 -10.84
C ALA A 23 -12.09 -18.50 -10.76
N ASN A 24 -12.96 -18.23 -9.79
CA ASN A 24 -14.25 -18.91 -9.69
C ASN A 24 -15.17 -18.58 -10.88
N LYS A 25 -15.26 -17.31 -11.29
CA LYS A 25 -16.02 -16.94 -12.49
C LYS A 25 -15.52 -17.66 -13.75
N LEU A 26 -14.22 -17.90 -13.86
CA LEU A 26 -13.63 -18.67 -14.96
C LEU A 26 -14.08 -20.14 -14.95
N VAL A 27 -14.21 -20.73 -13.76
CA VAL A 27 -14.75 -22.10 -13.60
C VAL A 27 -16.22 -22.13 -14.01
N ASP A 28 -17.04 -21.18 -13.54
CA ASP A 28 -18.45 -21.07 -13.90
C ASP A 28 -18.62 -20.90 -15.42
N ASP A 29 -17.81 -20.05 -16.04
CA ASP A 29 -17.74 -19.84 -17.49
C ASP A 29 -17.43 -21.13 -18.26
N MET A 30 -16.56 -22.01 -17.71
CA MET A 30 -16.23 -23.29 -18.32
C MET A 30 -17.39 -24.29 -18.21
N VAL A 31 -18.15 -24.25 -17.11
CA VAL A 31 -19.38 -25.05 -16.93
C VAL A 31 -20.44 -24.58 -17.93
N GLU A 32 -20.70 -23.27 -18.02
CA GLU A 32 -21.69 -22.70 -18.93
C GLU A 32 -21.38 -22.97 -20.40
N LYS A 33 -20.08 -22.95 -20.77
CA LYS A 33 -19.61 -23.29 -22.13
C LYS A 33 -19.59 -24.79 -22.39
N GLY A 34 -19.99 -25.63 -21.43
CA GLY A 34 -19.98 -27.09 -21.54
C GLY A 34 -18.58 -27.70 -21.68
N LYS A 35 -17.53 -26.95 -21.29
CA LYS A 35 -16.13 -27.43 -21.33
C LYS A 35 -15.81 -28.36 -20.16
N ILE A 36 -16.53 -28.21 -19.05
CA ILE A 36 -16.49 -29.09 -17.88
C ILE A 36 -17.91 -29.37 -17.43
N THR A 37 -18.11 -30.47 -16.71
CA THR A 37 -19.42 -30.79 -16.12
C THR A 37 -19.71 -29.89 -14.91
N VAL A 38 -20.98 -29.77 -14.54
CA VAL A 38 -21.40 -29.03 -13.32
C VAL A 38 -20.76 -29.63 -12.07
N GLU A 39 -20.59 -30.96 -12.05
CA GLU A 39 -19.99 -31.68 -10.93
C GLU A 39 -18.50 -31.37 -10.78
N GLU A 40 -17.74 -31.42 -11.89
CA GLU A 40 -16.33 -31.04 -11.94
C GLU A 40 -16.12 -29.55 -11.63
N GLY A 41 -17.00 -28.68 -12.12
CA GLY A 41 -16.97 -27.25 -11.80
C GLY A 41 -17.14 -26.99 -10.31
N LYS A 42 -18.08 -27.69 -9.66
CA LYS A 42 -18.33 -27.57 -8.22
C LYS A 42 -17.14 -28.09 -7.40
N GLU A 43 -16.59 -29.25 -7.77
CA GLU A 43 -15.40 -29.80 -7.13
C GLU A 43 -14.19 -28.87 -7.29
N LEU A 44 -13.99 -28.32 -8.49
CA LEU A 44 -12.91 -27.39 -8.79
C LEU A 44 -13.05 -26.08 -8.00
N SER A 45 -14.25 -25.50 -7.90
CA SER A 45 -14.51 -24.32 -7.05
C SER A 45 -14.26 -24.59 -5.57
N GLU A 46 -14.66 -25.77 -5.07
CA GLU A 46 -14.39 -26.18 -3.68
C GLU A 46 -12.89 -26.35 -3.41
N GLU A 47 -12.16 -26.95 -4.36
CA GLU A 47 -10.72 -27.12 -4.27
C GLU A 47 -9.96 -25.79 -4.39
N LEU A 48 -10.40 -24.90 -5.29
CA LEU A 48 -9.90 -23.52 -5.37
C LEU A 48 -10.06 -22.80 -4.03
N LYS A 49 -11.24 -22.87 -3.42
CA LYS A 49 -11.51 -22.30 -2.10
C LYS A 49 -10.60 -22.88 -1.03
N ARG A 50 -10.47 -24.21 -0.99
CA ARG A 50 -9.63 -24.94 -0.03
C ARG A 50 -8.16 -24.54 -0.17
N ASN A 51 -7.63 -24.55 -1.38
CA ASN A 51 -6.25 -24.19 -1.68
C ASN A 51 -5.95 -22.72 -1.34
N PHE A 52 -6.88 -21.81 -1.68
CA PHE A 52 -6.73 -20.39 -1.37
C PHE A 52 -6.76 -20.14 0.13
N THR A 53 -7.69 -20.77 0.86
CA THR A 53 -7.80 -20.64 2.33
C THR A 53 -6.58 -21.20 3.02
N ASN A 54 -6.10 -22.38 2.63
CA ASN A 54 -4.94 -23.01 3.24
C ASN A 54 -3.66 -22.19 3.04
N LYS A 55 -3.40 -21.71 1.81
CA LYS A 55 -2.25 -20.84 1.53
C LYS A 55 -2.36 -19.51 2.25
N THR A 56 -3.54 -18.87 2.22
CA THR A 56 -3.76 -17.58 2.89
C THR A 56 -3.59 -17.70 4.41
N THR A 57 -4.04 -18.78 5.03
CA THR A 57 -3.92 -18.97 6.49
C THR A 57 -2.46 -19.19 6.90
N ALA A 58 -1.70 -19.95 6.12
CA ALA A 58 -0.26 -20.13 6.35
C ALA A 58 0.50 -18.80 6.18
N THR A 59 0.22 -18.06 5.11
CA THR A 59 0.84 -16.75 4.87
C THR A 59 0.42 -15.72 5.92
N THR A 60 -0.84 -15.71 6.37
CA THR A 60 -1.33 -14.78 7.40
C THR A 60 -0.66 -15.03 8.74
N LYS A 61 -0.41 -16.30 9.12
CA LYS A 61 0.33 -16.62 10.35
C LYS A 61 1.76 -16.08 10.30
N VAL A 62 2.49 -16.36 9.23
CA VAL A 62 3.86 -15.86 9.04
C VAL A 62 3.90 -14.33 9.00
N VAL A 63 2.95 -13.69 8.33
CA VAL A 63 2.85 -12.23 8.31
C VAL A 63 2.51 -11.69 9.69
N SER A 64 1.61 -12.31 10.44
CA SER A 64 1.25 -11.87 11.80
C SER A 64 2.39 -12.02 12.79
N GLU A 65 3.17 -13.10 12.70
CA GLU A 65 4.38 -13.33 13.51
C GLU A 65 5.43 -12.27 13.20
N LYS A 66 5.72 -12.05 11.91
CA LYS A 66 6.65 -11.00 11.47
C LYS A 66 6.15 -9.59 11.78
N PHE A 67 4.84 -9.36 11.74
CA PHE A 67 4.25 -8.06 12.06
C PHE A 67 4.35 -7.76 13.56
N ASN A 68 4.27 -8.77 14.42
CA ASN A 68 4.50 -8.63 15.85
C ASN A 68 5.99 -8.37 16.19
N GLU A 69 6.92 -8.83 15.35
CA GLU A 69 8.36 -8.52 15.44
C GLU A 69 8.72 -7.12 14.92
N ILE A 70 7.87 -6.52 14.08
CA ILE A 70 8.03 -5.11 13.66
C ILE A 70 7.63 -4.23 14.84
N LYS A 71 8.64 -3.83 15.64
CA LYS A 71 8.52 -2.82 16.69
C LYS A 71 7.72 -1.63 16.13
N PRO A 72 6.63 -1.19 16.78
CA PRO A 72 5.84 -0.08 16.26
C PRO A 72 6.77 1.14 16.17
N LEU A 73 6.95 1.68 14.96
CA LEU A 73 7.76 2.86 14.71
C LEU A 73 7.36 3.95 15.71
N THR A 74 8.27 4.27 16.64
CA THR A 74 8.01 5.30 17.65
C THR A 74 8.20 6.69 17.02
N ARG A 75 7.67 7.73 17.67
CA ARG A 75 7.79 9.11 17.16
C ARG A 75 9.26 9.54 17.09
N GLU A 76 10.07 8.96 17.97
CA GLU A 76 11.50 9.15 18.13
C GLU A 76 12.26 8.54 16.95
N ASP A 77 11.94 7.31 16.54
CA ASP A 77 12.56 6.65 15.37
C ASP A 77 12.29 7.43 14.07
N VAL A 78 11.09 8.03 13.95
CA VAL A 78 10.73 8.89 12.82
C VAL A 78 11.51 10.21 12.84
N LYS A 79 11.76 10.76 14.03
CA LYS A 79 12.51 12.01 14.18
C LYS A 79 14.00 11.82 13.85
N GLU A 80 14.55 10.66 14.19
CA GLU A 80 15.93 10.29 13.88
C GLU A 80 16.12 10.10 12.37
N LEU A 81 15.25 9.33 11.71
CA LEU A 81 15.27 9.15 10.25
C LEU A 81 15.06 10.46 9.46
N LEU A 82 14.19 11.34 9.94
CA LEU A 82 13.99 12.65 9.31
C LEU A 82 15.19 13.58 9.50
N SER A 83 15.96 13.40 10.57
CA SER A 83 17.21 14.14 10.80
C SER A 83 18.35 13.57 9.95
N GLU A 84 18.34 12.26 9.69
CA GLU A 84 19.31 11.58 8.82
C GLU A 84 19.12 11.93 7.33
N TYR A 85 17.90 12.24 6.90
CA TYR A 85 17.58 12.54 5.50
C TYR A 85 17.68 14.02 5.07
N GLU A 86 18.31 14.89 5.86
CA GLU A 86 18.47 16.34 5.57
C GLU A 86 17.17 17.01 5.09
N VAL A 87 16.01 16.57 5.61
CA VAL A 87 14.72 17.09 5.17
C VAL A 87 14.58 18.51 5.71
N VAL A 88 14.60 19.50 4.82
CA VAL A 88 14.41 20.91 5.15
C VAL A 88 13.19 21.04 6.05
N LYS A 89 13.42 21.51 7.29
CA LYS A 89 12.32 21.70 8.24
C LYS A 89 11.41 22.77 7.66
N LYS A 90 10.10 22.60 7.85
CA LYS A 90 9.10 23.56 7.34
C LYS A 90 9.44 25.01 7.73
N ASP A 91 9.99 25.19 8.94
CA ASP A 91 10.42 26.49 9.45
C ASP A 91 11.56 27.11 8.63
N GLU A 92 12.50 26.29 8.14
CA GLU A 92 13.61 26.73 7.28
C GLU A 92 13.11 27.09 5.88
N PHE A 93 12.14 26.34 5.35
CA PHE A 93 11.47 26.65 4.09
C PHE A 93 10.70 27.98 4.17
N ASP A 94 9.97 28.20 5.27
CA ASP A 94 9.19 29.44 5.48
C ASP A 94 10.12 30.65 5.64
N THR A 95 11.25 30.49 6.33
CA THR A 95 12.29 31.52 6.45
C THR A 95 12.89 31.85 5.07
N LEU A 96 13.25 30.83 4.29
CA LEU A 96 13.80 31.02 2.95
C LEU A 96 12.79 31.73 2.03
N LYS A 97 11.50 31.38 2.13
CA LYS A 97 10.43 32.03 1.38
C LYS A 97 10.30 33.51 1.73
N GLN A 98 10.40 33.88 3.01
CA GLN A 98 10.39 35.28 3.43
C GLN A 98 11.59 36.04 2.86
N MET A 99 12.79 35.46 2.93
CA MET A 99 13.99 36.10 2.37
C MET A 99 13.86 36.32 0.86
N VAL A 100 13.31 35.35 0.13
CA VAL A 100 13.08 35.46 -1.32
C VAL A 100 12.05 36.56 -1.63
N LEU A 101 11.00 36.68 -0.83
CA LEU A 101 10.01 37.76 -0.96
C LEU A 101 10.65 39.14 -0.75
N GLU A 102 11.43 39.30 0.31
CA GLU A 102 12.10 40.56 0.61
C GLU A 102 13.14 40.93 -0.47
N LEU A 103 13.90 39.96 -0.95
CA LEU A 103 14.83 40.15 -2.06
C LEU A 103 14.11 40.56 -3.34
N LYS A 104 12.95 39.96 -3.63
CA LYS A 104 12.14 40.30 -4.79
C LYS A 104 11.61 41.74 -4.70
N GLU A 105 11.09 42.14 -3.54
CA GLU A 105 10.64 43.52 -3.31
C GLU A 105 11.78 44.53 -3.45
N ARG A 106 12.98 44.20 -2.97
CA ARG A 106 14.18 45.04 -3.13
C ARG A 106 14.63 45.14 -4.59
N ILE A 107 14.54 44.07 -5.37
CA ILE A 107 14.83 44.08 -6.81
C ILE A 107 13.80 44.94 -7.55
N ASP A 108 12.51 44.76 -7.29
CA ASP A 108 11.44 45.53 -7.93
C ASP A 108 11.56 47.04 -7.61
N ALA A 109 12.02 47.40 -6.41
CA ALA A 109 12.30 48.78 -6.01
C ALA A 109 13.55 49.39 -6.68
N LEU A 110 14.50 48.55 -7.10
CA LEU A 110 15.71 48.95 -7.81
C LEU A 110 15.49 49.00 -9.34
N GLU A 111 14.63 48.15 -9.90
CA GLU A 111 14.28 48.15 -11.32
C GLU A 111 13.30 49.28 -11.71
N ASN A 112 12.49 49.77 -10.77
CA ASN A 112 11.57 50.91 -10.98
C ASN A 112 12.20 52.28 -10.69
N LYS A 113 13.53 52.38 -10.65
CA LYS A 113 14.29 53.62 -10.42
C LYS A 113 15.26 53.88 -11.57
#